data_AF-A0A9E3WIU9-F1
#
_entry.id   AF-A0A9E3WIU9-F1
#
_cell.length_a   1.000
_cell.length_b   1.000
_cell.length_c   1.000
_cell.angle_alpha   90.00
_cell.angle_beta   90.00
_cell.angle_gamma   90.00
#
_symmetry.space_group_name_H-M   'P 1'
#
loop_
_entity.id
_entity.type
_entity.pdbx_description
1 polymer ?
#
loop_
_entity_poly.entity_id
_entity_poly.type
_entity_poly.pdbx_seq_one_letter_code
_entity_poly.pdbx_strand_id
1 'polypeptide(L)'
;MTKLPTLGKRIRELRVARELSQRDLAERVAARLRKEDGRGFDFSYLSKIENDHLVPSTTALLQIAAELGTDSDELLALAAKAPPDVGETLKKSPGARAFFRSATNKNLSEDEWQDLLHRLGKK
;
A
#
# COMPACT_ATOMS: atom_id res chain seq x y z
N MET A 1 22.39 -6.76 -0.98
CA MET A 1 20.93 -6.53 -1.03
C MET A 1 20.62 -5.26 -0.26
N THR A 2 20.21 -4.18 -0.92
CA THR A 2 19.71 -2.99 -0.23
C THR A 2 18.44 -3.37 0.52
N LYS A 3 18.43 -3.21 1.84
CA LYS A 3 17.25 -3.45 2.68
C LYS A 3 16.12 -2.54 2.17
N LEU A 4 14.96 -3.10 1.86
CA LEU A 4 13.77 -2.31 1.50
C LEU A 4 13.50 -1.26 2.60
N PRO A 5 13.10 -0.03 2.24
CA PRO A 5 12.77 0.98 3.23
C PRO A 5 11.57 0.51 4.06
N THR A 6 11.47 0.99 5.30
CA THR A 6 10.23 0.83 6.07
C THR A 6 9.14 1.71 5.47
N LEU A 7 7.87 1.37 5.73
CA LEU A 7 6.72 2.17 5.27
C LEU A 7 6.86 3.64 5.66
N GLY A 8 7.19 3.93 6.92
CA GLY A 8 7.30 5.29 7.43
C GLY A 8 8.41 6.08 6.75
N LYS A 9 9.58 5.45 6.57
CA LYS A 9 10.71 6.05 5.83
C LYS A 9 10.33 6.33 4.38
N ARG A 10 9.66 5.40 3.71
CA ARG A 10 9.26 5.57 2.31
C ARG A 10 8.26 6.72 2.14
N ILE A 11 7.26 6.82 3.02
CA ILE A 11 6.30 7.93 3.02
C ILE A 11 7.01 9.26 3.24
N ARG A 12 7.94 9.32 4.22
CA ARG A 12 8.73 10.53 4.50
C ARG A 12 9.59 10.96 3.31
N GLU A 13 10.28 10.02 2.68
CA GLU A 13 11.09 10.27 1.48
C GLU A 13 10.25 10.88 0.36
N LEU A 14 9.11 10.25 0.03
CA LEU A 14 8.19 10.73 -1.00
C LEU A 14 7.59 12.10 -0.66
N ARG A 15 7.29 12.36 0.61
CA ARG A 15 6.78 13.65 1.09
C ARG A 15 7.82 14.76 0.93
N VAL A 16 9.06 14.51 1.35
CA VAL A 16 10.16 15.49 1.25
C VAL A 16 10.53 15.74 -0.21
N ALA A 17 10.51 14.72 -1.06
CA ALA A 17 10.72 14.88 -2.51
C ALA A 17 9.66 15.77 -3.19
N ARG A 18 8.49 15.96 -2.55
CA ARG A 18 7.43 16.88 -2.97
C ARG A 18 7.40 18.20 -2.20
N GLU A 19 8.40 18.45 -1.36
CA GLU A 19 8.52 19.69 -0.56
C GLU A 19 7.33 19.94 0.37
N LEU A 20 6.62 18.87 0.77
CA LEU A 20 5.48 18.97 1.67
C LEU A 20 5.92 18.88 3.13
N SER A 21 5.41 19.76 3.99
CA SER A 21 5.49 19.53 5.44
C SER A 21 4.57 18.39 5.86
N GLN A 22 4.75 17.87 7.08
CA GLN A 22 3.82 16.89 7.64
C GLN A 22 2.40 17.47 7.79
N ARG A 23 2.27 18.78 8.03
CA ARG A 23 0.97 19.46 8.10
C ARG A 23 0.31 19.49 6.72
N ASP A 24 1.07 19.87 5.69
CA ASP A 24 0.54 19.94 4.31
C ASP A 24 0.04 18.57 3.84
N LEU A 25 0.83 17.52 4.01
CA LEU A 25 0.41 16.17 3.61
C LEU A 25 -0.79 15.70 4.44
N ALA A 26 -0.79 15.93 5.76
CA ALA A 26 -1.88 15.51 6.62
C ALA A 26 -3.20 16.19 6.24
N GLU A 27 -3.19 17.51 6.02
CA GLU A 27 -4.37 18.28 5.62
C GLU A 27 -4.91 17.81 4.26
N ARG A 28 -4.02 17.60 3.28
CA ARG A 28 -4.41 17.12 1.95
C ARG A 28 -5.02 15.72 2.02
N VAL A 29 -4.41 14.79 2.74
CA VAL A 29 -4.93 13.42 2.90
C VAL A 29 -6.26 13.44 3.65
N ALA A 30 -6.37 14.21 4.74
CA ALA A 30 -7.61 14.35 5.50
C ALA A 30 -8.76 14.90 4.64
N ALA A 31 -8.49 15.85 3.74
CA ALA A 31 -9.48 16.40 2.83
C ALA A 31 -10.04 15.38 1.81
N ARG A 32 -9.28 14.33 1.49
CA ARG A 32 -9.71 13.24 0.59
C ARG A 32 -10.46 12.13 1.31
N LEU A 33 -10.17 11.93 2.59
CA LEU A 33 -10.82 10.91 3.39
C LEU A 33 -12.28 11.30 3.63
N ARG A 34 -13.18 10.31 3.66
CA ARG A 34 -14.57 10.53 4.09
C ARG A 34 -14.55 11.07 5.52
N LYS A 35 -15.56 11.87 5.93
CA LYS A 35 -15.63 12.48 7.27
C LYS A 35 -15.46 11.51 8.46
N GLU A 36 -15.71 10.24 8.24
CA GLU A 36 -15.57 9.17 9.25
C GLU A 36 -14.12 8.69 9.35
N ASP A 37 -13.48 8.48 8.21
CA ASP A 37 -12.08 8.05 8.08
C ASP A 37 -11.07 9.20 8.28
N GLY A 38 -11.48 10.44 7.98
CA GLY A 38 -10.66 11.65 8.10
C GLY A 38 -10.66 12.26 9.49
N ARG A 39 -11.57 11.85 10.38
CA ARG A 39 -11.61 12.31 11.77
C ARG A 39 -10.37 11.79 12.51
N GLY A 40 -9.38 12.67 12.69
CA GLY A 40 -8.13 12.37 13.40
C GLY A 40 -6.93 12.08 12.50
N PHE A 41 -7.05 12.24 11.17
CA PHE A 41 -5.87 12.24 10.30
C PHE A 41 -5.19 13.62 10.37
N ASP A 42 -4.27 13.79 11.32
CA ASP A 42 -3.52 15.03 11.53
C ASP A 42 -2.00 14.80 11.41
N PHE A 43 -1.22 15.87 11.57
CA PHE A 43 0.24 15.80 11.50
C PHE A 43 0.85 14.88 12.59
N SER A 44 0.19 14.72 13.75
CA SER A 44 0.65 13.83 14.81
C SER A 44 0.44 12.37 14.44
N TYR A 45 -0.70 12.05 13.81
CA TYR A 45 -0.97 10.75 13.22
C TYR A 45 0.03 10.42 12.10
N LEU A 46 0.25 11.35 11.17
CA LEU A 46 1.25 11.20 10.11
C LEU A 46 2.67 11.02 10.66
N SER A 47 3.03 11.77 11.70
CA SER A 47 4.34 11.63 12.34
C SER A 47 4.54 10.23 12.95
N LYS A 48 3.51 9.65 13.57
CA LYS A 48 3.58 8.27 14.07
C LYS A 48 3.76 7.27 12.93
N ILE A 49 3.14 7.50 11.77
CA ILE A 49 3.33 6.67 10.57
C ILE A 49 4.78 6.77 10.06
N GLU A 50 5.28 7.99 9.86
CA GLU A 50 6.63 8.22 9.30
C GLU A 50 7.77 7.73 10.19
N ASN A 51 7.52 7.61 11.50
CA ASN A 51 8.46 7.05 12.47
C ASN A 51 8.20 5.57 12.77
N ASP A 52 7.41 4.88 11.94
CA ASP A 52 7.10 3.44 12.05
C ASP A 52 6.44 3.04 13.40
N HIS A 53 5.82 3.99 14.11
CA HIS A 53 5.09 3.74 15.36
C HIS A 53 3.64 3.28 15.13
N LEU A 54 3.11 3.49 13.93
CA LEU A 54 1.75 3.12 13.57
C LEU A 54 1.64 2.77 12.09
N VAL A 55 0.94 1.67 11.79
CA VAL A 55 0.57 1.31 10.41
C VAL A 55 -0.88 1.80 10.17
N PRO A 56 -1.11 2.67 9.17
CA PRO A 56 -2.43 3.24 8.93
C PRO A 56 -3.39 2.25 8.25
N SER A 57 -4.66 2.66 8.08
CA SER A 57 -5.65 1.86 7.34
C SER A 57 -5.31 1.75 5.85
N THR A 58 -5.86 0.73 5.16
CA THR A 58 -5.74 0.61 3.70
C THR A 58 -6.26 1.86 3.00
N THR A 59 -7.42 2.37 3.40
CA THR A 59 -8.00 3.62 2.86
C THR A 59 -7.05 4.81 2.99
N ALA A 60 -6.41 4.98 4.15
CA ALA A 60 -5.44 6.05 4.36
C ALA A 60 -4.20 5.89 3.48
N LEU A 61 -3.67 4.66 3.33
CA LEU A 61 -2.54 4.40 2.43
C LEU A 61 -2.86 4.74 0.98
N LEU A 62 -4.06 4.43 0.49
CA LEU A 62 -4.49 4.81 -0.86
C LEU A 62 -4.50 6.32 -1.06
N GLN A 63 -4.98 7.08 -0.05
CA GLN A 63 -5.00 8.54 -0.14
C GLN A 63 -3.60 9.15 -0.01
N ILE A 64 -2.74 8.59 0.85
CA ILE A 64 -1.32 8.98 0.93
C ILE A 64 -0.64 8.72 -0.42
N ALA A 65 -0.83 7.55 -1.02
CA ALA A 65 -0.25 7.22 -2.32
C ALA A 65 -0.73 8.19 -3.41
N ALA A 66 -2.01 8.53 -3.42
CA ALA A 66 -2.58 9.50 -4.36
C ALA A 66 -2.00 10.91 -4.20
N GLU A 67 -1.88 11.42 -2.96
CA GLU A 67 -1.26 12.73 -2.69
C GLU A 67 0.25 12.75 -2.99
N LEU A 68 0.92 11.63 -2.71
CA LEU A 68 2.33 11.44 -3.01
C LEU A 68 2.55 10.86 -4.41
N GLY A 69 1.55 10.89 -5.30
CA GLY A 69 1.58 10.36 -6.68
C GLY A 69 2.52 9.17 -6.86
N THR A 70 2.38 8.15 -6.01
CA THR A 70 3.12 6.89 -6.06
C THR A 70 2.14 5.74 -6.25
N ASP A 71 2.65 4.57 -6.61
CA ASP A 71 1.83 3.37 -6.69
C ASP A 71 1.32 2.99 -5.29
N SER A 72 0.01 2.79 -5.16
CA SER A 72 -0.58 2.35 -3.89
C SER A 72 -0.15 0.96 -3.49
N ASP A 73 0.11 0.08 -4.47
CA ASP A 73 0.51 -1.30 -4.20
C ASP A 73 1.90 -1.36 -3.54
N GLU A 74 2.78 -0.40 -3.87
CA GLU A 74 4.06 -0.22 -3.17
C GLU A 74 3.85 0.02 -1.67
N LEU A 75 3.00 0.99 -1.31
CA LEU A 75 2.77 1.33 0.10
C LEU A 75 2.02 0.23 0.85
N LEU A 76 1.08 -0.45 0.17
CA LEU A 76 0.36 -1.58 0.73
C LEU A 76 1.29 -2.78 0.99
N ALA A 77 2.20 -3.07 0.07
CA ALA A 77 3.21 -4.13 0.24
C ALA A 77 4.13 -3.83 1.44
N LEU A 78 4.63 -2.59 1.55
CA LEU A 78 5.43 -2.14 2.71
C LEU A 78 4.65 -2.20 4.03
N ALA A 79 3.32 -2.09 3.99
CA ALA A 79 2.43 -2.22 5.13
C ALA A 79 1.95 -3.66 5.39
N ALA A 80 2.39 -4.64 4.58
CA ALA A 80 1.90 -6.02 4.57
C ALA A 80 0.36 -6.12 4.46
N LYS A 81 -0.24 -5.27 3.61
CA LYS A 81 -1.70 -5.23 3.37
C LYS A 81 -2.01 -5.64 1.94
N ALA A 82 -3.11 -6.37 1.77
CA ALA A 82 -3.64 -6.68 0.45
C ALA A 82 -4.42 -5.48 -0.13
N PRO A 83 -4.38 -5.28 -1.45
CA PRO A 83 -5.27 -4.34 -2.12
C PRO A 83 -6.76 -4.66 -1.88
N PRO A 84 -7.62 -3.64 -1.74
CA PRO A 84 -9.01 -3.82 -1.33
C PRO A 84 -9.87 -4.59 -2.36
N ASP A 85 -9.47 -4.55 -3.63
CA ASP A 85 -10.16 -5.19 -4.74
C ASP A 85 -9.83 -6.69 -4.90
N VAL A 86 -8.74 -7.17 -4.29
CA VAL A 86 -8.35 -8.60 -4.32
C VAL A 86 -9.49 -9.48 -3.79
N GLY A 87 -10.10 -9.10 -2.67
CA GLY A 87 -11.21 -9.85 -2.09
C GLY A 87 -12.42 -9.96 -3.02
N GLU A 88 -12.77 -8.87 -3.71
CA GLU A 88 -13.88 -8.86 -4.67
C GLU A 88 -13.56 -9.66 -5.93
N THR A 89 -12.33 -9.57 -6.44
CA THR A 89 -11.86 -10.40 -7.56
C THR A 89 -11.94 -11.88 -7.21
N LEU A 90 -11.48 -12.25 -6.01
CA LEU A 90 -11.59 -13.62 -5.51
C LEU A 90 -13.03 -14.05 -5.31
N LYS A 91 -13.98 -13.19 -4.92
CA LYS A 91 -15.41 -13.55 -4.83
C LYS A 91 -16.03 -13.79 -6.20
N LYS A 92 -15.71 -12.95 -7.20
CA LYS A 92 -16.33 -12.97 -8.53
C LYS A 92 -15.79 -14.06 -9.45
N SER A 93 -14.52 -14.46 -9.28
CA SER A 93 -13.85 -15.39 -10.20
C SER A 93 -13.49 -16.73 -9.55
N PRO A 94 -14.18 -17.83 -9.89
CA PRO A 94 -13.76 -19.18 -9.51
C PRO A 94 -12.36 -19.53 -9.99
N GLY A 95 -11.98 -19.06 -11.19
CA GLY A 95 -10.65 -19.26 -11.77
C GLY A 95 -9.55 -18.57 -10.95
N ALA A 96 -9.77 -17.33 -10.51
CA ALA A 96 -8.82 -16.62 -9.65
C ALA A 96 -8.62 -17.35 -8.31
N ARG A 97 -9.70 -17.85 -7.70
CA ARG A 97 -9.61 -18.66 -6.47
C ARG A 97 -8.84 -19.96 -6.67
N ALA A 98 -9.09 -20.66 -7.77
CA ALA A 98 -8.40 -21.91 -8.10
C ALA A 98 -6.91 -21.68 -8.35
N PHE A 99 -6.56 -20.62 -9.09
CA PHE A 99 -5.18 -20.21 -9.32
C PHE A 99 -4.46 -19.90 -8.00
N PHE A 100 -5.04 -19.01 -7.17
CA PHE A 100 -4.43 -18.63 -5.90
C PHE A 100 -4.18 -19.84 -5.00
N ARG A 101 -5.18 -20.73 -4.84
CA ARG A 101 -5.01 -21.97 -4.05
C ARG A 101 -3.96 -22.92 -4.62
N SER A 102 -3.90 -23.07 -5.94
CA SER A 102 -2.91 -23.94 -6.59
C SER A 102 -1.50 -23.43 -6.36
N ALA A 103 -1.30 -22.12 -6.46
CA ALA A 103 -0.02 -21.48 -6.22
C ALA A 103 0.39 -21.57 -4.74
N THR A 104 -0.52 -21.33 -3.79
CA THR A 104 -0.22 -21.47 -2.35
C THR A 104 0.09 -22.91 -1.94
N ASN A 105 -0.61 -23.91 -2.51
CA ASN A 105 -0.36 -25.33 -2.19
C ASN A 105 1.00 -25.82 -2.68
N LYS A 106 1.62 -25.12 -3.64
CA LYS A 106 2.96 -25.43 -4.14
C LYS A 106 4.07 -24.78 -3.32
N ASN A 107 3.72 -23.96 -2.33
CA ASN A 107 4.66 -23.25 -1.45
C ASN A 107 5.75 -22.49 -2.24
N LEU A 108 5.32 -21.80 -3.30
CA LEU A 108 6.20 -21.09 -4.22
C LEU A 108 7.06 -20.06 -3.49
N SER A 109 8.34 -20.03 -3.84
CA SER A 109 9.30 -18.99 -3.48
C SER A 109 8.97 -17.65 -4.18
N GLU A 110 9.51 -16.55 -3.67
CA GLU A 110 9.32 -15.22 -4.28
C GLU A 110 9.79 -15.19 -5.74
N ASP A 111 10.92 -15.84 -6.05
CA ASP A 111 11.44 -15.90 -7.42
C ASP A 111 10.48 -16.65 -8.37
N GLU A 112 9.83 -17.70 -7.89
CA GLU A 112 8.82 -18.43 -8.67
C GLU A 112 7.53 -17.62 -8.86
N TRP A 113 7.13 -16.82 -7.87
CA TRP A 113 6.03 -15.87 -8.04
C TRP A 113 6.34 -14.84 -9.12
N GLN A 114 7.57 -14.30 -9.14
CA GLN A 114 8.00 -13.34 -10.16
C GLN A 114 8.03 -13.97 -11.56
N ASP A 115 8.49 -15.23 -11.70
CA ASP A 115 8.41 -15.95 -12.99
C ASP A 115 6.96 -16.10 -13.47
N LEU A 116 6.04 -16.50 -12.59
CA LEU A 116 4.62 -16.61 -12.93
C LEU A 116 4.03 -15.27 -13.39
N LEU A 117 4.33 -14.18 -12.68
CA LEU A 117 3.89 -12.83 -13.07
C LEU A 117 4.48 -12.42 -14.43
N HIS A 118 5.77 -12.68 -14.66
CA HIS A 118 6.43 -12.41 -15.93
C HIS A 118 5.77 -13.17 -17.10
N ARG A 119 5.39 -14.44 -16.87
CA ARG A 119 4.71 -15.27 -17.87
C ARG A 119 3.28 -14.79 -18.17
N LEU A 120 2.56 -14.28 -17.17
CA LEU A 120 1.21 -13.71 -17.34
C LEU A 120 1.23 -12.36 -18.06
N GLY A 121 2.31 -11.57 -17.91
CA GLY A 121 2.48 -10.26 -18.54
C GLY A 121 2.91 -10.30 -20.01
N LYS A 122 3.41 -11.44 -20.52
CA LYS A 122 3.69 -11.64 -21.94
C LYS A 122 2.38 -11.93 -22.68
N LYS A 123 1.87 -10.91 -23.38
CA LYS A 123 0.79 -11.05 -24.35
C LYS A 123 1.34 -11.13 -25.77
#